data_AF-A0A258JVN8-F1
#
_entry.id   AF-A0A258JVN8-F1
#
_cell.length_a   1.000
_cell.length_b   1.000
_cell.length_c   1.000
_cell.angle_alpha   90.00
_cell.angle_beta   90.00
_cell.angle_gamma   90.00
#
_symmetry.space_group_name_H-M   'P 1'
#
loop_
_entity.id
_entity.type
_entity.pdbx_description
1 polymer ?
#
loop_
_entity_poly.entity_id
_entity_poly.type
_entity_poly.pdbx_seq_one_letter_code
_entity_poly.pdbx_strand_id
1 'polypeptide(L)'
;MKSVFKFIFDWMFITNYRYTFLKNKNPEFKVIVFTSFIFTNFIIFCVNLTFISFEIKAIKPYWFVIVWMLMYLINYIYYFNLNKKNDINVLPKKNDVFLLYIIFFLSAFLNFYTYYYLIEHINN
;
A
#
# COMPACT_ATOMS: atom_id res chain seq x y z
N MET A 1 -12.91 -17.46 -10.80
CA MET A 1 -13.22 -16.13 -10.23
C MET A 1 -11.91 -15.47 -9.81
N LYS A 2 -11.67 -14.20 -10.15
CA LYS A 2 -10.52 -13.47 -9.57
C LYS A 2 -10.85 -13.22 -8.09
N SER A 3 -9.89 -13.48 -7.19
CA SER A 3 -10.02 -13.13 -5.77
C SER A 3 -10.21 -11.61 -5.63
N VAL A 4 -11.04 -11.17 -4.68
CA VAL A 4 -11.28 -9.75 -4.36
C VAL A 4 -9.95 -9.03 -4.07
N PHE A 5 -9.02 -9.70 -3.37
CA PHE A 5 -7.69 -9.17 -3.10
C PHE A 5 -6.91 -8.88 -4.39
N LYS A 6 -6.94 -9.81 -5.34
CA LYS A 6 -6.28 -9.61 -6.63
C LYS A 6 -6.90 -8.46 -7.40
N PHE A 7 -8.24 -8.33 -7.37
CA PHE A 7 -8.93 -7.23 -8.03
C PHE A 7 -8.52 -5.86 -7.46
N ILE A 8 -8.50 -5.71 -6.13
CA ILE A 8 -8.10 -4.45 -5.47
C ILE A 8 -6.64 -4.13 -5.78
N PHE A 9 -5.76 -5.13 -5.71
CA PHE A 9 -4.34 -4.98 -6.01
C PHE A 9 -4.12 -4.54 -7.46
N ASP A 10 -4.73 -5.25 -8.42
CA ASP A 10 -4.67 -4.93 -9.86
C ASP A 10 -5.17 -3.49 -10.09
N TRP A 11 -6.29 -3.11 -9.48
CA TRP A 11 -6.87 -1.76 -9.60
C TRP A 11 -5.92 -0.67 -9.09
N MET A 12 -5.37 -0.82 -7.89
CA MET A 12 -4.45 0.17 -7.30
C MET A 12 -3.19 0.34 -8.16
N PHE A 13 -2.59 -0.78 -8.57
CA PHE A 13 -1.35 -0.78 -9.33
C PHE A 13 -1.55 -0.15 -10.72
N ILE A 14 -2.59 -0.57 -11.46
CA ILE A 14 -2.88 -0.07 -12.81
C ILE A 14 -3.27 1.42 -12.79
N THR A 15 -4.11 1.82 -11.82
CA THR A 15 -4.54 3.22 -11.67
C THR A 15 -3.35 4.15 -11.45
N ASN A 16 -2.45 3.77 -10.54
CA ASN A 16 -1.24 4.54 -10.27
C ASN A 16 -0.26 4.53 -11.44
N TYR A 17 -0.10 3.37 -12.09
CA TYR A 17 0.76 3.20 -13.25
C TYR A 17 0.39 4.15 -14.37
N ARG A 18 -0.89 4.19 -14.74
CA ARG A 18 -1.36 5.08 -15.81
C ARG A 18 -1.26 6.54 -15.46
N TYR A 19 -1.63 6.93 -14.24
CA TYR A 19 -1.50 8.33 -13.81
C TYR A 19 -0.03 8.79 -13.83
N THR A 20 0.88 7.93 -13.39
CA THR A 20 2.31 8.25 -13.33
C THR A 20 2.96 8.23 -14.72
N PHE A 21 2.56 7.30 -15.60
CA PHE A 21 3.03 7.19 -16.99
C PHE A 21 2.70 8.44 -17.80
N LEU A 22 1.50 9.01 -17.61
CA LEU A 22 1.10 10.26 -18.26
C LEU A 22 1.93 11.47 -17.81
N LYS A 23 2.66 11.39 -16.69
CA LYS A 23 3.37 12.52 -16.08
C LYS A 23 4.89 12.38 -16.02
N ASN A 24 5.47 11.18 -16.20
CA ASN A 24 6.89 10.93 -15.93
C ASN A 24 7.56 9.96 -16.92
N LYS A 25 8.88 10.12 -17.11
CA LYS A 25 9.71 9.23 -17.95
C LYS A 25 9.89 7.81 -17.38
N ASN A 26 9.88 7.64 -16.05
CA ASN A 26 10.07 6.35 -15.35
C ASN A 26 8.91 6.06 -14.38
N PRO A 27 7.74 5.63 -14.88
CA PRO A 27 6.54 5.47 -14.04
C PRO A 27 6.59 4.23 -13.15
N GLU A 28 7.28 3.18 -13.57
CA GLU A 28 7.35 1.88 -12.92
C GLU A 28 7.85 1.98 -11.47
N PHE A 29 9.01 2.60 -11.29
CA PHE A 29 9.64 2.78 -9.98
C PHE A 29 8.75 3.55 -9.02
N LYS A 30 8.19 4.69 -9.47
CA LYS A 30 7.29 5.52 -8.66
C LYS A 30 6.03 4.76 -8.24
N VAL A 31 5.52 3.91 -9.14
CA VAL A 31 4.31 3.13 -8.89
C VAL A 31 4.56 2.08 -7.84
N ILE A 32 5.63 1.30 -8.01
CA ILE A 32 6.06 0.27 -7.06
C ILE A 32 6.26 0.91 -5.69
N VAL A 33 7.03 2.01 -5.58
CA VAL A 33 7.27 2.67 -4.30
C VAL A 33 5.96 3.12 -3.63
N PHE A 34 5.06 3.74 -4.40
CA PHE A 34 3.81 4.26 -3.85
C PHE A 34 2.83 3.16 -3.43
N THR A 35 2.61 2.13 -4.27
CA THR A 35 1.72 1.02 -3.92
C THR A 35 2.28 0.23 -2.74
N SER A 36 3.60 -0.02 -2.72
CA SER A 36 4.27 -0.64 -1.58
C SER A 36 4.07 0.16 -0.30
N PHE A 37 4.12 1.49 -0.36
CA PHE A 37 3.87 2.33 0.81
C PHE A 37 2.44 2.19 1.34
N ILE A 38 1.42 2.18 0.46
CA ILE A 38 0.02 1.98 0.89
C ILE A 38 -0.14 0.62 1.58
N PHE A 39 0.33 -0.45 0.94
CA PHE A 39 0.21 -1.80 1.51
C PHE A 39 0.98 -1.94 2.82
N THR A 40 2.14 -1.31 2.93
CA THR A 40 2.92 -1.29 4.19
C THR A 40 2.11 -0.65 5.32
N ASN A 41 1.53 0.53 5.08
CA ASN A 41 0.70 1.20 6.09
C ASN A 41 -0.49 0.35 6.49
N PHE A 42 -1.16 -0.28 5.52
CA PHE A 42 -2.30 -1.16 5.80
C PHE A 42 -1.91 -2.39 6.64
N ILE A 43 -0.80 -3.07 6.29
CA ILE A 43 -0.33 -4.24 7.03
C ILE A 43 0.07 -3.84 8.45
N ILE A 44 0.85 -2.77 8.61
CA ILE A 44 1.28 -2.31 9.95
C ILE A 44 0.06 -1.87 10.77
N PHE A 45 -0.92 -1.21 10.17
CA PHE A 45 -2.19 -0.90 10.84
C PHE A 45 -2.88 -2.17 11.36
N CYS A 46 -3.00 -3.23 10.55
CA CYS A 46 -3.57 -4.50 11.00
C CYS A 46 -2.77 -5.15 12.15
N VAL A 47 -1.44 -5.06 12.09
CA VAL A 47 -0.57 -5.55 13.17
C VAL A 47 -0.78 -4.72 14.44
N ASN A 48 -0.82 -3.39 14.36
CA ASN A 48 -1.09 -2.51 15.50
C ASN A 48 -2.45 -2.83 16.12
N LEU A 49 -3.51 -3.02 15.32
CA LEU A 49 -4.83 -3.40 15.83
C LEU A 49 -4.81 -4.74 16.57
N THR A 50 -4.06 -5.70 16.06
CA THR A 50 -3.90 -7.02 16.70
C THR A 50 -3.20 -6.84 18.05
N PHE A 51 -2.13 -6.05 18.10
CA PHE A 51 -1.40 -5.80 19.33
C PHE A 51 -2.25 -5.06 20.36
N ILE A 52 -3.04 -4.08 19.91
CA ILE A 52 -4.03 -3.40 20.75
C ILE A 52 -5.04 -4.39 21.33
N SER A 53 -5.58 -5.28 20.50
CA SER A 53 -6.60 -6.25 20.93
C SER A 53 -6.08 -7.29 21.93
N PHE A 54 -4.78 -7.60 21.89
CA PHE A 54 -4.14 -8.59 22.78
C PHE A 54 -3.23 -7.95 23.84
N GLU A 55 -3.25 -6.62 23.97
CA GLU A 55 -2.39 -5.86 24.90
C GLU A 55 -0.90 -6.19 24.78
N ILE A 56 -0.45 -6.50 23.56
CA ILE A 56 0.95 -6.89 23.30
C ILE A 56 1.82 -5.63 23.28
N LYS A 57 2.78 -5.56 24.21
CA LYS A 57 3.77 -4.49 24.25
C LYS A 57 4.73 -4.59 23.06
N ALA A 58 4.99 -3.45 22.44
CA ALA A 58 6.00 -3.16 21.41
C ALA A 58 5.74 -3.57 19.94
N ILE A 59 5.49 -2.55 19.10
CA ILE A 59 5.92 -2.54 17.69
C ILE A 59 7.11 -1.60 17.57
N LYS A 60 8.27 -2.14 17.22
CA LYS A 60 9.46 -1.34 16.97
C LYS A 60 9.40 -0.75 15.55
N PRO A 61 9.96 0.45 15.33
CA PRO A 61 9.92 1.13 14.03
C PRO A 61 10.57 0.32 12.89
N TYR A 62 11.47 -0.63 13.18
CA TYR A 62 12.05 -1.51 12.16
C TYR A 62 11.02 -2.41 11.47
N TRP A 63 9.86 -2.70 12.10
CA TRP A 63 8.81 -3.51 11.48
C TRP A 63 8.27 -2.86 10.23
N PHE A 64 8.13 -1.53 10.23
CA PHE A 64 7.73 -0.78 9.05
C PHE A 64 8.72 -1.00 7.91
N VAL A 65 10.02 -0.92 8.19
CA VAL A 65 11.09 -1.08 7.19
C VAL A 65 11.07 -2.50 6.58
N ILE A 66 10.95 -3.53 7.42
CA ILE A 66 10.91 -4.93 6.97
C ILE A 66 9.67 -5.17 6.08
N VAL A 67 8.49 -4.75 6.54
CA VAL A 67 7.25 -4.90 5.76
C VAL A 67 7.33 -4.11 4.45
N TRP A 68 7.94 -2.93 4.48
CA TRP A 68 8.15 -2.13 3.27
C TRP A 68 9.06 -2.82 2.25
N MET A 69 10.18 -3.40 2.68
CA MET A 69 11.07 -4.16 1.80
C MET A 69 10.35 -5.36 1.17
N LEU A 70 9.55 -6.09 1.95
CA LEU A 70 8.74 -7.22 1.44
C LEU A 70 7.70 -6.74 0.42
N MET A 71 6.96 -5.68 0.75
CA MET A 71 5.96 -5.13 -0.16
C MET A 71 6.58 -4.55 -1.42
N TYR A 72 7.77 -3.97 -1.33
CA TYR A 72 8.54 -3.53 -2.49
C TYR A 72 8.88 -4.72 -3.41
N LEU A 73 9.44 -5.79 -2.86
CA LEU A 73 9.77 -6.99 -3.62
C LEU A 73 8.53 -7.62 -4.28
N ILE A 74 7.41 -7.72 -3.56
CA ILE A 74 6.15 -8.26 -4.10
C ILE A 74 5.64 -7.40 -5.27
N ASN A 75 5.61 -6.07 -5.12
CA ASN A 75 5.17 -5.17 -6.18
C ASN A 75 6.13 -5.20 -7.38
N TYR A 76 7.43 -5.34 -7.14
CA TYR A 76 8.44 -5.48 -8.18
C TYR A 76 8.26 -6.78 -8.99
N ILE A 77 8.11 -7.92 -8.32
CA ILE A 77 7.85 -9.21 -8.98
C ILE A 77 6.52 -9.17 -9.73
N TYR A 78 5.49 -8.58 -9.13
CA TYR A 78 4.20 -8.40 -9.78
C TYR A 78 4.32 -7.58 -11.06
N TYR A 79 5.05 -6.46 -11.01
CA TYR A 79 5.31 -5.62 -12.17
C TYR A 79 5.98 -6.41 -13.30
N PHE A 80 7.06 -7.14 -12.99
CA PHE A 80 7.80 -7.93 -13.98
C PHE A 80 6.94 -9.03 -14.62
N ASN A 81 6.03 -9.62 -13.84
CA ASN A 81 5.09 -10.64 -14.31
C ASN A 81 3.84 -10.05 -15.00
N LEU A 82 3.66 -8.73 -15.02
CA LEU A 82 2.53 -8.04 -15.64
C LEU A 82 2.71 -7.97 -17.17
N ASN A 83 2.97 -9.12 -17.78
CA ASN A 83 3.24 -9.27 -19.20
C ASN A 83 1.92 -9.26 -19.98
N LYS A 84 1.22 -8.11 -20.03
CA LYS A 84 0.01 -7.89 -20.85
C LYS A 84 -0.21 -6.40 -21.12
N LYS A 85 0.30 -5.93 -22.27
CA LYS A 85 0.15 -4.55 -22.78
C LYS A 85 -1.33 -4.12 -22.97
N ASN A 86 -2.29 -5.04 -22.95
CA ASN A 86 -3.71 -4.75 -23.19
C ASN A 86 -4.46 -4.29 -21.94
N ASP A 87 -4.21 -4.87 -20.76
CA ASP A 87 -4.90 -4.48 -19.51
C ASP A 87 -4.46 -3.10 -19.02
N ILE A 88 -3.24 -2.71 -19.38
CA ILE A 88 -2.72 -1.40 -19.03
C ILE A 88 -3.47 -0.32 -19.82
N ASN A 89 -3.95 -0.53 -21.06
CA ASN A 89 -4.45 0.51 -21.97
C ASN A 89 -5.77 1.20 -21.60
N VAL A 90 -6.35 0.92 -20.44
CA VAL A 90 -7.54 1.61 -19.96
C VAL A 90 -7.16 3.00 -19.42
N LEU A 91 -7.86 4.04 -19.88
CA LEU A 91 -7.67 5.40 -19.38
C LEU A 91 -8.03 5.47 -17.89
N PRO A 92 -7.17 6.06 -17.04
CA PRO A 92 -7.47 6.22 -15.63
C PRO A 92 -8.63 7.22 -15.47
N LYS A 93 -9.68 6.83 -14.76
CA LYS A 93 -10.73 7.77 -14.40
C LYS A 93 -10.19 8.67 -13.29
N LYS A 94 -10.42 9.99 -13.38
CA LYS A 94 -9.96 10.96 -12.36
C LYS A 94 -10.41 10.57 -10.95
N ASN A 95 -11.62 10.03 -10.83
CA ASN A 95 -12.19 9.57 -9.56
C ASN A 95 -11.40 8.41 -8.94
N ASP A 96 -10.86 7.50 -9.76
CA ASP A 96 -10.08 6.36 -9.28
C ASP A 96 -8.74 6.82 -8.70
N VAL A 97 -8.11 7.81 -9.34
CA VAL A 97 -6.87 8.41 -8.85
C VAL A 97 -7.12 9.15 -7.53
N PHE A 98 -8.20 9.93 -7.44
CA PHE A 98 -8.58 10.62 -6.21
C PHE A 98 -8.87 9.64 -5.08
N LEU A 99 -9.62 8.56 -5.36
CA LEU A 99 -9.88 7.49 -4.40
C LEU A 99 -8.58 6.83 -3.93
N LEU A 100 -7.63 6.58 -4.83
CA LEU A 100 -6.33 6.01 -4.47
C LEU A 100 -5.55 6.93 -3.51
N TYR A 101 -5.58 8.24 -3.71
CA TYR A 101 -4.98 9.20 -2.77
C TYR A 101 -5.71 9.23 -1.42
N ILE A 102 -7.05 9.16 -1.41
CA ILE A 102 -7.81 9.02 -0.16
C ILE A 102 -7.38 7.77 0.59
N ILE A 103 -7.25 6.63 -0.08
CA ILE A 103 -6.79 5.37 0.53
C ILE A 103 -5.39 5.53 1.09
N PHE A 104 -4.48 6.19 0.35
CA PHE A 104 -3.14 6.50 0.84
C PHE A 104 -3.20 7.32 2.13
N PHE A 105 -3.88 8.46 2.14
CA PHE A 105 -3.96 9.33 3.32
C PHE A 105 -4.63 8.62 4.50
N LEU A 106 -5.73 7.90 4.25
CA LEU A 106 -6.45 7.17 5.28
C LEU A 106 -5.59 6.05 5.88
N SER A 107 -4.89 5.27 5.05
CA SER A 107 -4.03 4.18 5.54
C SER A 107 -2.87 4.71 6.39
N ALA A 108 -2.23 5.81 5.96
CA ALA A 108 -1.16 6.43 6.72
C ALA A 108 -1.67 7.03 8.04
N PHE A 109 -2.81 7.72 8.01
CA PHE A 109 -3.44 8.29 9.20
C PHE A 109 -3.80 7.21 10.23
N LEU A 110 -4.49 6.16 9.80
CA LEU A 110 -4.91 5.06 10.67
C LEU A 110 -3.70 4.30 11.26
N ASN A 111 -2.68 4.05 10.45
CA ASN A 111 -1.44 3.44 10.92
C ASN A 111 -0.77 4.31 12.00
N PHE A 112 -0.58 5.60 11.74
CA PHE A 112 0.06 6.50 12.70
C PHE A 112 -0.76 6.64 14.00
N TYR A 113 -2.09 6.75 13.88
CA TYR A 113 -2.99 6.83 15.01
C TYR A 113 -2.93 5.57 15.90
N THR A 114 -3.01 4.39 15.30
CA THR A 114 -2.93 3.13 16.06
C THR A 114 -1.56 2.92 16.69
N TYR A 115 -0.49 3.32 16.01
CA TYR A 115 0.86 3.29 16.56
C TYR A 115 0.99 4.20 17.79
N TYR A 116 0.49 5.44 17.68
CA TYR A 116 0.45 6.39 18.79
C TYR A 116 -0.32 5.85 19.98
N TYR A 117 -1.52 5.32 19.76
CA TYR A 117 -2.35 4.71 20.81
C TYR A 117 -1.62 3.57 21.54
N LEU A 118 -0.94 2.70 20.79
CA LEU A 118 -0.20 1.56 21.35
C LEU A 118 0.97 2.04 22.24
N ILE A 119 1.65 3.11 21.86
CA ILE A 119 2.69 3.71 22.69
C ILE A 119 2.09 4.31 23.97
N GLU A 120 1.04 5.12 23.86
CA GLU A 120 0.51 5.88 24.99
C GLU A 120 -0.17 4.99 26.05
N HIS A 121 -0.92 3.97 25.60
CA HIS A 121 -1.83 3.22 26.48
C HIS A 121 -1.40 1.79 26.80
N ILE A 122 -0.48 1.18 26.06
CA ILE A 122 -0.08 -0.22 26.24
C ILE A 122 1.39 -0.34 26.68
N ASN A 123 2.27 0.52 26.15
CA ASN A 123 3.70 0.46 26.48
C ASN A 123 4.08 1.23 27.76
N ASN A 124 3.25 2.18 28.20
CA ASN A 124 3.36 2.75 29.56
C ASN A 124 2.90 1.75 30.64
#